data_AF-A0A2H3NPN9-F1
#
_entry.id   AF-A0A2H3NPN9-F1
#
_cell.length_a   1.000
_cell.length_b   1.000
_cell.length_c   1.000
_cell.angle_alpha   90.00
_cell.angle_beta   90.00
_cell.angle_gamma   90.00
#
_symmetry.space_group_name_H-M   'P 1'
#
loop_
_entity.id
_entity.type
_entity.pdbx_description
1 polymer ?
#
loop_
_entity_poly.entity_id
_entity_poly.type
_entity_poly.pdbx_seq_one_letter_code
_entity_poly.pdbx_strand_id
1 'polypeptide(L)'
;MCGDSVYDAEVVYPFIDLRGHISAVITHRLPMDETVEIQSCDSPARLLLSDLSYDGSGQDSWASFVATIEDDGLHANVRVFDLGPESLVDLFEQMNEEYRGWDGAKTWKSIEGQMALSCTSDRSGHAFVEVVLRPDLRPDRWEVNSRLRIDAGQHDRIAKRLARWVNAKQSAS
;
A
#
# COMPACT_ATOMS: atom_id res chain seq x y z
N MET A 1 -10.34 -5.36 24.31
CA MET A 1 -9.31 -4.32 24.52
C MET A 1 -8.12 -4.73 23.68
N CYS A 2 -8.06 -4.23 22.44
CA CYS A 2 -6.89 -4.42 21.59
C CYS A 2 -5.86 -3.40 22.08
N GLY A 3 -4.70 -3.87 22.51
CA GLY A 3 -3.65 -2.99 23.00
C GLY A 3 -3.11 -2.15 21.85
N ASP A 4 -2.97 -0.85 22.08
CA ASP A 4 -2.18 0.06 21.25
C ASP A 4 -0.71 -0.38 21.32
N SER A 5 -0.36 -1.40 20.55
CA SER A 5 1.03 -1.69 20.24
C SER A 5 1.37 -0.97 18.95
N VAL A 6 1.93 0.23 19.11
CA VAL A 6 2.64 0.96 18.06
C VAL A 6 3.87 0.13 17.71
N TYR A 7 3.74 -0.75 16.72
CA TYR A 7 4.88 -1.48 16.20
C TYR A 7 5.61 -0.57 15.19
N ASP A 8 6.74 -0.01 15.62
CA ASP A 8 7.71 0.67 14.77
C ASP A 8 8.45 -0.39 13.93
N ALA A 9 8.28 -0.38 12.60
CA ALA A 9 9.09 -1.22 11.73
C ALA A 9 10.50 -0.62 11.62
N GLU A 10 11.49 -1.26 12.25
CA GLU A 10 12.91 -0.94 12.06
C GLU A 10 13.42 -1.61 10.78
N VAL A 11 13.74 -0.81 9.77
CA VAL A 11 14.46 -1.31 8.59
C VAL A 11 15.95 -1.08 8.80
N VAL A 12 16.70 -2.18 8.85
CA VAL A 12 18.14 -2.21 9.09
C VAL A 12 18.87 -2.40 7.77
N TYR A 13 19.54 -1.35 7.29
CA TYR A 13 20.48 -1.46 6.17
C TYR A 13 21.91 -1.52 6.68
N PRO A 14 22.73 -2.51 6.23
CA PRO A 14 24.16 -2.48 6.51
C PRO A 14 24.81 -1.37 5.69
N PHE A 15 25.41 -0.38 6.34
CA PHE A 15 26.31 0.55 5.66
C PHE A 15 27.66 -0.15 5.46
N ILE A 16 27.93 -0.54 4.22
CA ILE A 16 29.17 -1.21 3.83
C ILE A 16 30.17 -0.14 3.38
N ASP A 17 31.32 -0.07 4.03
CA ASP A 17 32.39 0.86 3.65
C ASP A 17 33.07 0.45 2.33
N LEU A 18 33.95 1.31 1.83
CA LEU A 18 34.71 1.06 0.59
C LEU A 18 35.64 -0.16 0.66
N ARG A 19 35.75 -0.84 1.81
CA ARG A 19 36.54 -2.05 2.04
C ARG A 19 35.66 -3.29 2.27
N GLY A 20 34.34 -3.17 2.16
CA GLY A 20 33.41 -4.29 2.34
C GLY A 20 33.08 -4.60 3.79
N HIS A 21 33.42 -3.72 4.75
CA HIS A 21 33.13 -3.93 6.17
C HIS A 21 31.86 -3.17 6.57
N ILE A 22 31.04 -3.77 7.43
CA ILE A 22 29.88 -3.10 8.03
C ILE A 22 30.42 -2.06 9.01
N SER A 23 30.28 -0.78 8.67
CA SER A 23 30.87 0.31 9.45
C SER A 23 29.85 1.04 10.33
N ALA A 24 28.56 0.88 10.05
CA ALA A 24 27.45 1.34 10.87
C ALA A 24 26.15 0.59 10.50
N VAL A 25 25.25 0.45 11.48
CA VAL A 25 23.83 0.17 11.22
C VAL A 25 23.13 1.53 11.23
N ILE A 26 22.60 1.92 10.07
CA ILE A 26 21.84 3.17 9.96
C ILE A 26 20.36 2.81 10.15
N THR A 27 19.82 3.13 11.32
CA THR A 27 18.37 3.10 11.55
C THR A 27 17.78 4.38 10.96
N HIS A 28 17.25 4.33 9.75
CA HIS A 28 16.41 5.41 9.25
C HIS A 28 14.96 5.16 9.69
N ARG A 29 14.50 6.00 10.61
CA ARG A 29 13.07 6.15 10.91
C ARG A 29 12.49 6.99 9.77
N LEU A 30 12.00 6.35 8.71
CA LEU A 30 11.25 7.06 7.68
C LEU A 30 10.06 7.74 8.38
N PRO A 31 9.86 9.06 8.21
CA PRO A 31 8.74 9.71 8.83
C PRO A 31 7.47 8.99 8.39
N MET A 32 6.63 8.69 9.37
CA MET A 32 5.31 8.09 9.20
C MET A 32 4.39 8.93 8.32
N ASP A 33 4.81 9.77 7.40
CA ASP A 33 3.94 10.39 6.39
C ASP A 33 4.35 9.96 4.97
N GLU A 34 5.37 9.10 4.85
CA GLU A 34 5.92 8.65 3.56
C GLU A 34 5.39 7.28 3.11
N THR A 35 4.74 6.55 4.02
CA THR A 35 4.25 5.19 3.75
C THR A 35 2.80 4.99 4.22
N VAL A 36 2.07 4.16 3.46
CA VAL A 36 0.75 3.65 3.82
C VAL A 36 0.86 2.16 4.05
N GLU A 37 0.37 1.70 5.20
CA GLU A 37 0.31 0.27 5.51
C GLU A 37 -1.14 -0.18 5.63
N ILE A 38 -1.43 -1.31 5.00
CA ILE A 38 -2.69 -2.05 5.13
C ILE A 38 -2.33 -3.42 5.67
N GLN A 39 -2.54 -3.60 6.97
CA GLN A 39 -2.23 -4.84 7.69
C GLN A 39 -3.48 -5.73 7.78
N SER A 40 -3.34 -7.01 7.46
CA SER A 40 -4.39 -8.00 7.69
C SER A 40 -4.66 -8.17 9.19
N CYS A 41 -5.92 -8.29 9.59
CA CYS A 41 -6.30 -8.44 11.00
C CYS A 41 -6.13 -9.89 11.53
N ASP A 42 -5.97 -10.87 10.64
CA ASP A 42 -5.92 -12.30 10.97
C ASP A 42 -4.65 -13.02 10.49
N SER A 43 -3.71 -12.30 9.88
CA SER A 43 -2.45 -12.85 9.36
C SER A 43 -1.33 -11.80 9.40
N PRO A 44 -0.05 -12.18 9.27
CA PRO A 44 1.04 -11.21 9.15
C PRO A 44 1.05 -10.47 7.81
N ALA A 45 0.21 -10.87 6.85
CA ALA A 45 0.15 -10.28 5.52
C ALA A 45 -0.12 -8.78 5.56
N ARG A 46 0.64 -8.01 4.78
CA ARG A 46 0.45 -6.57 4.63
C ARG A 46 0.76 -6.08 3.23
N LEU A 47 0.09 -5.00 2.84
CA LEU A 47 0.42 -4.17 1.69
C LEU A 47 1.02 -2.85 2.19
N LEU A 48 2.20 -2.52 1.70
CA LEU A 48 2.89 -1.26 1.93
C LEU A 48 2.92 -0.46 0.64
N LEU A 49 2.55 0.81 0.72
CA LEU A 49 2.72 1.80 -0.36
C LEU A 49 3.73 2.84 0.10
N SER A 50 4.76 3.10 -0.70
CA SER A 50 5.85 4.03 -0.37
C SER A 50 6.32 4.83 -1.58
N ASP A 51 7.23 5.77 -1.35
CA ASP A 51 7.95 6.50 -2.40
C ASP A 51 7.04 7.15 -3.45
N LEU A 52 5.90 7.70 -3.03
CA LEU A 52 5.03 8.47 -3.90
C LEU A 52 5.78 9.70 -4.41
N SER A 53 5.86 9.78 -5.74
CA SER A 53 6.40 10.89 -6.49
C SER A 53 5.41 11.28 -7.58
N TYR A 54 5.36 12.57 -7.88
CA TYR A 54 4.68 13.09 -9.06
C TYR A 54 5.76 13.59 -10.01
N ASP A 55 5.60 13.26 -11.28
CA ASP A 55 6.43 13.75 -12.37
C ASP A 55 5.52 14.44 -13.40
N GLY A 56 6.04 15.45 -14.09
CA GLY A 56 5.24 16.29 -14.99
C GLY A 56 4.71 17.55 -14.30
N SER A 57 3.85 18.32 -14.99
CA SER A 57 3.30 19.56 -14.46
C SER A 57 1.83 19.74 -14.82
N GLY A 58 1.07 20.35 -13.89
CA GLY A 58 -0.35 20.64 -14.10
C GLY A 58 -1.19 19.37 -14.27
N GLN A 59 -2.04 19.35 -15.30
CA GLN A 59 -2.99 18.25 -15.57
C GLN A 59 -2.33 17.01 -16.20
N ASP A 60 -1.06 17.10 -16.60
CA ASP A 60 -0.30 16.00 -17.21
C ASP A 60 0.64 15.33 -16.18
N SER A 61 0.42 15.52 -14.89
CA SER A 61 1.21 14.85 -13.86
C SER A 61 0.90 13.36 -13.83
N TRP A 62 1.94 12.54 -13.75
CA TRP A 62 1.83 11.12 -13.51
C TRP A 62 2.44 10.81 -12.14
N ALA A 63 1.76 9.95 -11.40
CA ALA A 63 2.22 9.46 -10.13
C ALA A 63 3.00 8.17 -10.31
N SER A 64 4.06 8.01 -9.52
CA SER A 64 4.67 6.70 -9.29
C SER A 64 4.86 6.44 -7.81
N PHE A 65 4.69 5.19 -7.40
CA PHE A 65 4.92 4.75 -6.03
C PHE A 65 5.36 3.29 -6.02
N VAL A 66 5.90 2.81 -4.91
CA VAL A 66 6.25 1.40 -4.72
C VAL A 66 5.14 0.71 -3.96
N ALA A 67 4.64 -0.40 -4.48
CA ALA A 67 3.74 -1.29 -3.78
C ALA A 67 4.50 -2.55 -3.39
N THR A 68 4.41 -2.94 -2.12
CA THR A 68 5.10 -4.11 -1.55
C THR A 68 4.09 -4.99 -0.81
N ILE A 69 4.03 -6.28 -1.17
CA ILE A 69 3.36 -7.30 -0.37
C ILE A 69 4.41 -8.00 0.49
N GLU A 70 4.11 -8.13 1.77
CA GLU A 70 4.85 -8.98 2.70
C GLU A 70 3.91 -9.95 3.40
N ASP A 71 4.30 -11.22 3.48
CA ASP A 71 3.60 -12.29 4.19
C ASP A 71 4.62 -13.36 4.63
N ASP A 72 4.18 -14.44 5.28
CA ASP A 72 5.05 -15.54 5.70
C ASP A 72 5.76 -16.19 4.50
N GLY A 73 7.05 -15.94 4.36
CA GLY A 73 7.88 -16.41 3.24
C GLY A 73 7.68 -15.67 1.91
N LEU A 74 6.90 -14.59 1.88
CA LEU A 74 6.63 -13.79 0.69
C LEU A 74 7.07 -12.34 0.90
N HIS A 75 7.92 -11.85 0.00
CA HIS A 75 8.23 -10.43 -0.13
C HIS A 75 8.32 -10.12 -1.62
N ALA A 76 7.44 -9.25 -2.12
CA ALA A 76 7.44 -8.83 -3.51
C ALA A 76 7.09 -7.36 -3.60
N ASN A 77 7.81 -6.62 -4.44
CA ASN A 77 7.52 -5.22 -4.69
C ASN A 77 7.55 -4.89 -6.19
N VAL A 78 6.82 -3.85 -6.55
CA VAL A 78 6.81 -3.29 -7.90
C VAL A 78 6.60 -1.78 -7.84
N ARG A 79 7.24 -1.06 -8.76
CA ARG A 79 6.90 0.35 -9.00
C ARG A 79 5.63 0.43 -9.82
N VAL A 80 4.63 1.08 -9.25
CA VAL A 80 3.33 1.36 -9.86
C VAL A 80 3.40 2.71 -10.55
N PHE A 81 2.82 2.79 -11.75
CA PHE A 81 2.63 4.03 -12.50
C PHE A 81 1.13 4.27 -12.62
N ASP A 82 0.68 5.50 -12.38
CA ASP A 82 -0.71 5.88 -12.49
C ASP A 82 -0.88 7.36 -12.85
N LEU A 83 -2.03 7.74 -13.39
CA LEU A 83 -2.40 9.13 -13.70
C LEU A 83 -3.17 9.80 -12.56
N GLY A 84 -3.67 9.03 -11.59
CA GLY A 84 -4.47 9.57 -10.50
C GLY A 84 -4.55 8.64 -9.29
N PRO A 85 -3.56 8.68 -8.37
CA PRO A 85 -3.59 7.87 -7.15
C PRO A 85 -4.74 8.27 -6.20
N GLU A 86 -5.44 9.39 -6.45
CA GLU A 86 -6.69 9.77 -5.79
C GLU A 86 -7.78 8.70 -5.98
N SER A 87 -7.83 8.05 -7.14
CA SER A 87 -8.80 6.97 -7.40
C SER A 87 -8.60 5.77 -6.45
N LEU A 88 -7.37 5.58 -5.94
CA LEU A 88 -7.09 4.59 -4.90
C LEU A 88 -7.64 5.07 -3.55
N VAL A 89 -7.56 6.38 -3.25
CA VAL A 89 -8.19 6.97 -2.06
C VAL A 89 -9.70 6.78 -2.12
N ASP A 90 -10.32 7.10 -3.25
CA ASP A 90 -11.77 6.97 -3.48
C ASP A 90 -12.27 5.54 -3.21
N LEU A 91 -11.50 4.52 -3.60
CA LEU A 91 -11.83 3.12 -3.31
C LEU A 91 -11.97 2.88 -1.80
N PHE A 92 -10.98 3.31 -1.01
CA PHE A 92 -10.98 3.09 0.44
C PHE A 92 -11.96 4.00 1.18
N GLU A 93 -12.23 5.20 0.66
CA GLU A 93 -13.31 6.06 1.17
C GLU A 93 -14.68 5.41 0.95
N GLN A 94 -14.96 4.87 -0.23
CA GLN A 94 -16.20 4.13 -0.49
C GLN A 94 -16.35 2.91 0.42
N MET A 95 -15.27 2.14 0.63
CA MET A 95 -15.28 1.02 1.59
C MET A 95 -15.59 1.48 3.02
N ASN A 96 -15.11 2.65 3.41
CA ASN A 96 -15.37 3.24 4.72
C ASN A 96 -16.81 3.75 4.86
N GLU A 97 -17.36 4.40 3.84
CA GLU A 97 -18.77 4.84 3.82
C GLU A 97 -19.73 3.64 3.91
N GLU A 98 -19.40 2.56 3.21
CA GLU A 98 -20.16 1.32 3.18
C GLU A 98 -19.63 0.28 4.20
N TYR A 99 -19.09 0.72 5.36
CA TYR A 99 -18.46 -0.18 6.35
C TYR A 99 -19.37 -1.31 6.88
N ARG A 100 -20.69 -1.17 6.75
CA ARG A 100 -21.68 -2.20 7.12
C ARG A 100 -21.79 -3.33 6.09
N GLY A 101 -21.15 -3.16 4.94
CA GLY A 101 -21.09 -4.10 3.84
C GLY A 101 -21.67 -3.55 2.54
N TRP A 102 -21.23 -4.15 1.44
CA TRP A 102 -21.63 -3.84 0.07
C TRP A 102 -21.74 -5.10 -0.77
N ASP A 103 -22.31 -4.94 -1.97
CA ASP A 103 -22.56 -6.04 -2.89
C ASP A 103 -21.55 -6.04 -4.04
N GLY A 104 -21.06 -7.23 -4.38
CA GLY A 104 -20.06 -7.38 -5.43
C GLY A 104 -18.65 -6.96 -5.01
N ALA A 105 -17.75 -6.86 -6.00
CA ALA A 105 -16.38 -6.41 -5.80
C ALA A 105 -16.25 -4.94 -6.20
N LYS A 106 -15.64 -4.13 -5.32
CA LYS A 106 -15.11 -2.81 -5.69
C LYS A 106 -13.66 -3.01 -6.13
N THR A 107 -13.31 -2.57 -7.33
CA THR A 107 -12.00 -2.86 -7.91
C THR A 107 -11.24 -1.59 -8.22
N TRP A 108 -9.93 -1.63 -8.05
CA TRP A 108 -9.00 -0.61 -8.52
C TRP A 108 -7.84 -1.27 -9.25
N LYS A 109 -7.25 -0.59 -10.24
CA LYS A 109 -6.11 -1.09 -10.98
C LYS A 109 -5.27 0.08 -11.48
N SER A 110 -3.95 -0.01 -11.36
CA SER A 110 -3.04 0.95 -11.96
C SER A 110 -3.12 0.91 -13.49
N ILE A 111 -2.80 2.02 -14.15
CA ILE A 111 -2.94 2.14 -15.61
C ILE A 111 -2.10 1.10 -16.37
N GLU A 112 -0.87 0.84 -15.92
CA GLU A 112 0.02 -0.18 -16.47
C GLU A 112 -0.21 -1.58 -15.88
N GLY A 113 -1.16 -1.70 -14.94
CA GLY A 113 -1.61 -2.96 -14.37
C GLY A 113 -0.61 -3.68 -13.49
N GLN A 114 0.34 -2.95 -12.90
CA GLN A 114 1.30 -3.51 -11.95
C GLN A 114 0.65 -3.85 -10.61
N MET A 115 -0.36 -3.09 -10.21
CA MET A 115 -1.14 -3.35 -8.99
C MET A 115 -2.63 -3.38 -9.33
N ALA A 116 -3.33 -4.39 -8.82
CA ALA A 116 -4.78 -4.46 -8.84
C ALA A 116 -5.31 -4.81 -7.45
N LEU A 117 -6.42 -4.19 -7.07
CA LEU A 117 -7.15 -4.45 -5.84
C LEU A 117 -8.57 -4.91 -6.18
N SER A 118 -9.04 -5.94 -5.48
CA SER A 118 -10.43 -6.39 -5.51
C SER A 118 -10.96 -6.50 -4.08
N CYS A 119 -11.90 -5.63 -3.75
CA CYS A 119 -12.42 -5.45 -2.40
C CYS A 119 -13.84 -6.02 -2.29
N THR A 120 -14.04 -6.97 -1.37
CA THR A 120 -15.34 -7.58 -1.09
C THR A 120 -15.68 -7.46 0.39
N SER A 121 -16.97 -7.52 0.74
CA SER A 121 -17.43 -7.55 2.13
C SER A 121 -18.24 -8.80 2.41
N ASP A 122 -18.10 -9.35 3.62
CA ASP A 122 -18.96 -10.44 4.10
C ASP A 122 -20.27 -9.95 4.75
N ARG A 123 -20.51 -8.63 4.77
CA ARG A 123 -21.64 -7.97 5.45
C ARG A 123 -21.73 -8.26 6.96
N SER A 124 -20.67 -8.78 7.56
CA SER A 124 -20.55 -9.02 9.01
C SER A 124 -19.55 -8.08 9.69
N GLY A 125 -19.09 -7.06 8.97
CA GLY A 125 -18.15 -6.05 9.45
C GLY A 125 -16.70 -6.29 9.04
N HIS A 126 -16.44 -7.27 8.16
CA HIS A 126 -15.13 -7.47 7.55
C HIS A 126 -15.15 -7.12 6.06
N ALA A 127 -14.00 -6.65 5.60
CA ALA A 127 -13.68 -6.53 4.20
C ALA A 127 -12.49 -7.43 3.87
N PHE A 128 -12.43 -7.87 2.62
CA PHE A 128 -11.29 -8.58 2.07
C PHE A 128 -10.75 -7.77 0.91
N VAL A 129 -9.44 -7.52 0.94
CA VAL A 129 -8.71 -6.86 -0.13
C VAL A 129 -7.80 -7.90 -0.76
N GLU A 130 -8.15 -8.35 -1.95
CA GLU A 130 -7.27 -9.14 -2.79
C GLU A 130 -6.33 -8.19 -3.53
N VAL A 131 -5.03 -8.39 -3.34
CA VAL A 131 -3.95 -7.59 -3.91
C VAL A 131 -3.21 -8.44 -4.92
N VAL A 132 -3.11 -7.96 -6.15
CA VAL A 132 -2.28 -8.57 -7.19
C VAL A 132 -1.15 -7.62 -7.55
N LEU A 133 0.09 -8.09 -7.45
CA LEU A 133 1.28 -7.40 -7.93
C LEU A 133 1.95 -8.16 -9.07
N ARG A 134 2.42 -7.42 -10.08
CA ARG A 134 3.24 -7.93 -11.19
C ARG A 134 4.02 -6.79 -11.85
N PRO A 135 5.11 -7.05 -12.60
CA PRO A 135 5.90 -6.01 -13.26
C PRO A 135 5.14 -5.21 -14.31
N ASP A 136 4.32 -5.89 -15.11
CA ASP A 136 3.55 -5.35 -16.22
C ASP A 136 2.45 -6.35 -16.62
N LEU A 137 1.70 -6.08 -17.69
CA LEU A 137 0.61 -6.95 -18.18
C LEU A 137 1.08 -8.23 -18.91
N ARG A 138 2.39 -8.48 -19.06
CA ARG A 138 2.87 -9.61 -19.85
C ARG A 138 2.76 -10.93 -19.05
N PRO A 139 2.27 -12.02 -19.66
CA PRO A 139 1.95 -13.26 -18.96
C PRO A 139 3.18 -14.11 -18.60
N ASP A 140 4.36 -13.81 -19.12
CA ASP A 140 5.63 -14.52 -18.87
C ASP A 140 6.39 -13.98 -17.65
N ARG A 141 5.78 -13.06 -16.90
CA ARG A 141 6.36 -12.45 -15.70
C ARG A 141 5.81 -13.07 -14.43
N TRP A 142 6.44 -12.74 -13.31
CA TRP A 142 5.92 -13.12 -12.02
C TRP A 142 4.62 -12.38 -11.72
N GLU A 143 3.74 -13.05 -11.00
CA GLU A 143 2.53 -12.47 -10.40
C GLU A 143 2.43 -12.98 -8.97
N VAL A 144 2.11 -12.09 -8.06
CA VAL A 144 1.87 -12.40 -6.65
C VAL A 144 0.46 -11.98 -6.31
N ASN A 145 -0.26 -12.86 -5.63
CA ASN A 145 -1.58 -12.59 -5.09
C ASN A 145 -1.54 -12.77 -3.56
N SER A 146 -2.05 -11.79 -2.82
CA SER A 146 -2.27 -11.89 -1.38
C SER A 146 -3.65 -11.37 -1.03
N ARG A 147 -4.23 -11.89 0.04
CA ARG A 147 -5.55 -11.49 0.54
C ARG A 147 -5.40 -10.94 1.94
N LEU A 148 -5.77 -9.69 2.11
CA LEU A 148 -5.79 -9.00 3.40
C LEU A 148 -7.22 -8.98 3.92
N ARG A 149 -7.43 -9.42 5.17
CA ARG A 149 -8.70 -9.21 5.87
C ARG A 149 -8.60 -7.93 6.68
N ILE A 150 -9.57 -7.04 6.50
CA ILE A 150 -9.61 -5.74 7.15
C ILE A 150 -10.86 -5.66 8.00
N ASP A 151 -10.69 -5.26 9.26
CA ASP A 151 -11.81 -5.03 10.17
C ASP A 151 -12.41 -3.65 9.95
N ALA A 152 -13.70 -3.49 10.27
CA ALA A 152 -14.39 -2.20 10.18
C ALA A 152 -13.65 -1.03 10.86
N GLY A 153 -12.93 -1.30 11.96
CA GLY A 153 -12.14 -0.29 12.68
C GLY A 153 -10.89 0.20 11.94
N GLN A 154 -10.43 -0.52 10.91
CA GLN A 154 -9.26 -0.15 10.12
C GLN A 154 -9.62 0.72 8.89
N HIS A 155 -10.86 0.65 8.38
CA HIS A 155 -11.27 1.36 7.16
C HIS A 155 -10.99 2.87 7.23
N ASP A 156 -11.52 3.55 8.25
CA ASP A 156 -11.37 5.00 8.43
C ASP A 156 -9.88 5.40 8.56
N ARG A 157 -9.09 4.60 9.28
CA ARG A 157 -7.66 4.84 9.44
C ARG A 157 -6.94 4.72 8.10
N ILE A 158 -7.24 3.70 7.30
CA ILE A 158 -6.61 3.47 6.00
C ILE A 158 -6.99 4.57 5.01
N ALA A 159 -8.29 4.90 4.90
CA ALA A 159 -8.77 5.96 4.00
C ALA A 159 -8.11 7.31 4.32
N LYS A 160 -8.14 7.74 5.59
CA LYS A 160 -7.49 8.99 6.03
C LYS A 160 -5.97 8.97 5.86
N ARG A 161 -5.37 7.78 5.89
CA ARG A 161 -3.93 7.61 5.71
C ARG A 161 -3.55 7.76 4.24
N LEU A 162 -4.27 7.10 3.34
CA LEU A 162 -4.12 7.24 1.89
C LEU A 162 -4.32 8.69 1.45
N ALA A 163 -5.41 9.33 1.88
CA ALA A 163 -5.70 10.73 1.55
C ALA A 163 -4.56 11.67 1.95
N ARG A 164 -4.02 11.52 3.18
CA ARG A 164 -2.87 12.32 3.63
C ARG A 164 -1.62 12.07 2.82
N TRP A 165 -1.33 10.81 2.50
CA TRP A 165 -0.15 10.44 1.73
C TRP A 165 -0.17 11.03 0.31
N VAL A 166 -1.33 10.96 -0.36
CA VAL A 166 -1.55 11.56 -1.69
C VAL A 166 -1.42 13.08 -1.63
N ASN A 167 -2.09 13.74 -0.68
CA ASN A 167 -2.12 15.21 -0.57
C ASN A 167 -0.77 15.83 -0.15
N ALA A 168 -0.04 15.19 0.76
CA ALA A 168 1.23 15.70 1.27
C ALA A 168 2.29 15.80 0.15
N LYS A 169 2.25 14.89 -0.83
CA LYS A 169 3.21 14.87 -1.93
C LYS A 169 2.82 15.75 -3.11
N GLN A 170 1.53 16.04 -3.31
CA GLN A 170 1.08 17.02 -4.30
C GLN A 170 1.47 18.47 -3.93
N SER A 171 1.45 18.79 -2.64
CA SER A 171 1.77 20.13 -2.15
C SER A 171 3.28 20.45 -2.14
N ALA A 172 4.11 19.44 -2.38
CA ALA A 172 5.58 19.53 -2.34
C ALA A 172 6.22 19.60 -3.73
N SER A 173 5.43 19.56 -4.81
CA SER A 173 5.88 19.57 -6.20
C SER A 173 5.64 20.90 -6.92
#